data_AF-A0A8T7LH75-F1
#
_entry.id   AF-A0A8T7LH75-F1
#
_cell.length_a   1.000
_cell.length_b   1.000
_cell.length_c   1.000
_cell.angle_alpha   90.00
_cell.angle_beta   90.00
_cell.angle_gamma   90.00
#
_symmetry.space_group_name_H-M   'P 1'
#
loop_
_entity.id
_entity.type
_entity.pdbx_description
1 polymer ?
#
loop_
_entity_poly.entity_id
_entity_poly.type
_entity_poly.pdbx_seq_one_letter_code
_entity_poly.pdbx_strand_id
1 'polypeptide(L)'
;MKSAKTGAVSGCLIWFIVFGVLSFCLAPAGMMIGGFTSVTGFAMQTLEPLICPDGTTAKSRSYATITTDEYGNSQPSTAYVMQCVDANGNVVKEDPVLYAFIWVGIISVTGLLLAAVLAFVFAAPAGVLIARLFKRKQSGMMAENIEPR
;
A
#
# COMPACT_ATOMS: atom_id res chain seq x y z
N MET A 1 -14.13 -25.70 -28.52
CA MET A 1 -13.91 -24.28 -28.19
C MET A 1 -14.63 -23.76 -26.92
N LYS A 2 -15.64 -24.45 -26.33
CA LYS A 2 -16.29 -23.97 -25.09
C LYS A 2 -15.44 -24.07 -23.81
N SER A 3 -14.57 -25.09 -23.70
CA SER A 3 -13.82 -25.38 -22.47
C SER A 3 -12.74 -24.35 -22.10
N ALA A 4 -12.05 -23.76 -23.10
CA ALA A 4 -11.00 -22.77 -22.84
C ALA A 4 -11.56 -21.44 -22.28
N LYS A 5 -12.77 -21.03 -22.72
CA LYS A 5 -13.43 -19.82 -22.20
C LYS A 5 -13.83 -19.98 -20.73
N THR A 6 -14.30 -21.16 -20.32
CA THR A 6 -14.66 -21.44 -18.93
C THR A 6 -13.43 -21.49 -18.01
N GLY A 7 -12.31 -22.05 -18.49
CA GLY A 7 -11.05 -22.08 -17.73
C GLY A 7 -10.44 -20.69 -17.51
N ALA A 8 -10.45 -19.83 -18.53
CA ALA A 8 -9.94 -18.45 -18.43
C ALA A 8 -10.78 -17.58 -17.47
N VAL A 9 -12.10 -17.72 -17.49
CA VAL A 9 -13.00 -17.00 -16.57
C VAL A 9 -12.77 -17.46 -15.12
N SER A 10 -12.58 -18.76 -14.88
CA SER A 10 -12.28 -19.28 -13.55
C SER A 10 -10.91 -18.83 -13.04
N GLY A 11 -9.88 -18.77 -13.90
CA GLY A 11 -8.55 -18.29 -13.53
C GLY A 11 -8.52 -16.80 -13.17
N CYS A 12 -9.27 -15.99 -13.93
CA CYS A 12 -9.41 -14.56 -13.65
C CYS A 12 -10.09 -14.31 -12.29
N LEU A 13 -11.14 -15.08 -11.98
CA LEU A 13 -11.84 -14.97 -10.69
C LEU A 13 -10.94 -15.35 -9.50
N ILE A 14 -10.15 -16.42 -9.63
CA ILE A 14 -9.17 -16.83 -8.61
C ILE A 14 -8.09 -15.77 -8.43
N TRP A 15 -7.60 -15.19 -9.54
CA TRP A 15 -6.62 -14.11 -9.49
C TRP A 15 -7.14 -12.89 -8.71
N PHE A 16 -8.37 -12.44 -8.97
CA PHE A 16 -8.97 -11.34 -8.22
C PHE A 16 -9.11 -11.64 -6.73
N ILE A 17 -9.45 -12.88 -6.35
CA ILE A 17 -9.54 -13.29 -4.94
C ILE A 17 -8.16 -13.25 -4.28
N VAL A 18 -7.14 -13.85 -4.92
CA VAL A 18 -5.77 -13.85 -4.39
C VAL A 18 -5.22 -12.43 -4.31
N PHE A 19 -5.46 -11.60 -5.33
CA PHE A 19 -5.10 -10.19 -5.34
C PHE A 19 -5.77 -9.42 -4.20
N GLY A 20 -7.06 -9.64 -3.96
CA GLY A 20 -7.78 -8.99 -2.86
C GLY A 20 -7.18 -9.32 -1.49
N VAL A 21 -6.90 -10.60 -1.24
CA VAL A 21 -6.27 -11.06 0.03
C VAL A 21 -4.87 -10.48 0.19
N LEU A 22 -4.05 -10.51 -0.86
CA LEU A 22 -2.69 -9.96 -0.81
C LEU A 22 -2.70 -8.44 -0.66
N SER A 23 -3.59 -7.74 -1.36
CA SER A 23 -3.72 -6.27 -1.29
C SER A 23 -4.18 -5.82 0.09
N PHE A 24 -5.06 -6.58 0.74
CA PHE A 24 -5.50 -6.30 2.11
C PHE A 24 -4.33 -6.35 3.11
N CYS A 25 -3.28 -7.12 2.83
CA CYS A 25 -2.08 -7.17 3.67
C CYS A 25 -1.03 -6.12 3.23
N LEU A 26 -0.76 -6.04 1.92
CA LEU A 26 0.31 -5.23 1.36
C LEU A 26 0.00 -3.73 1.33
N ALA A 27 -1.26 -3.33 1.16
CA ALA A 27 -1.63 -1.91 1.15
C ALA A 27 -1.49 -1.25 2.53
N PRO A 28 -2.02 -1.82 3.64
CA PRO A 28 -1.78 -1.28 4.98
C PRO A 28 -0.30 -1.31 5.37
N ALA A 29 0.42 -2.39 5.02
CA ALA A 29 1.87 -2.46 5.26
C ALA A 29 2.62 -1.35 4.50
N GLY A 30 2.28 -1.12 3.23
CA GLY A 30 2.83 -0.05 2.42
C GLY A 30 2.54 1.35 3.00
N MET A 31 1.32 1.59 3.47
CA MET A 31 0.97 2.84 4.15
C MET A 31 1.80 3.05 5.43
N MET A 32 1.96 2.01 6.24
CA MET A 32 2.76 2.07 7.47
C MET A 32 4.23 2.35 7.17
N ILE A 33 4.84 1.62 6.22
CA ILE A 33 6.23 1.85 5.79
C ILE A 33 6.40 3.25 5.21
N GLY A 34 5.45 3.71 4.38
CA GLY A 34 5.45 5.06 3.83
C GLY A 34 5.35 6.13 4.92
N GLY A 35 4.55 5.90 5.95
CA GLY A 35 4.40 6.82 7.08
C GLY A 35 5.69 6.95 7.90
N PHE A 36 6.39 5.84 8.17
CA PHE A 36 7.66 5.89 8.90
C PHE A 36 8.80 6.49 8.07
N THR A 37 8.80 6.28 6.76
CA THR A 37 9.87 6.75 5.88
C THR A 37 9.67 8.19 5.40
N SER A 38 8.45 8.72 5.45
CA SER A 38 8.15 10.09 5.01
C SER A 38 8.89 11.14 5.82
N VAL A 39 9.16 10.91 7.11
CA VAL A 39 9.89 11.87 7.97
C VAL A 39 11.41 11.88 7.71
N THR A 40 11.91 11.05 6.80
CA THR A 40 13.35 10.97 6.51
C THR A 40 13.75 11.94 5.40
N GLY A 41 15.00 12.43 5.46
CA GLY A 41 15.57 13.28 4.40
C GLY A 41 15.61 12.59 3.03
N PHE A 42 15.61 11.25 2.98
CA PHE A 42 15.56 10.48 1.75
C PHE A 42 14.23 10.68 0.98
N ALA A 43 13.10 10.67 1.67
CA ALA A 43 11.80 10.92 1.06
C ALA A 43 11.74 12.34 0.46
N MET A 44 12.26 13.32 1.19
CA MET A 44 12.31 14.72 0.74
C MET A 44 13.20 14.91 -0.47
N GLN A 45 14.40 14.33 -0.48
CA GLN A 45 15.32 14.40 -1.63
C GLN A 45 14.76 13.69 -2.86
N THR A 46 14.06 12.57 -2.67
CA THR A 46 13.46 11.84 -3.79
C THR A 46 12.30 12.62 -4.42
N LEU A 47 11.55 13.38 -3.62
CA LEU A 47 10.43 14.20 -4.10
C LEU A 47 10.84 15.64 -4.45
N GLU A 48 12.07 16.05 -4.17
CA GLU A 48 12.61 17.37 -4.49
C GLU A 48 12.35 17.76 -5.95
N PRO A 49 12.65 16.93 -6.98
CA PRO A 49 12.45 17.31 -8.38
C PRO A 49 10.97 17.47 -8.75
N LEU A 50 10.06 16.89 -7.96
CA LEU A 50 8.62 16.96 -8.22
C LEU A 50 7.96 18.15 -7.53
N ILE A 51 8.46 18.54 -6.36
CA ILE A 51 7.82 19.54 -5.48
C ILE A 51 8.53 20.90 -5.57
N CYS A 52 9.86 20.88 -5.61
CA CYS A 52 10.67 22.09 -5.60
C CYS A 52 10.89 22.64 -7.02
N PRO A 53 10.85 23.96 -7.19
CA PRO A 53 11.19 24.59 -8.47
C PRO A 53 12.67 24.41 -8.81
N ASP A 54 13.00 24.49 -10.10
CA ASP A 54 14.37 24.34 -10.60
C ASP A 54 15.33 25.32 -9.92
N GLY A 55 16.53 24.83 -9.59
CA GLY A 55 17.56 25.62 -8.91
C GLY A 55 17.35 25.82 -7.41
N THR A 56 16.38 25.11 -6.81
CA THR A 56 16.20 25.06 -5.35
C THR A 56 16.49 23.67 -4.80
N THR A 57 16.83 23.56 -3.52
CA THR A 57 17.13 22.30 -2.84
C THR A 57 16.15 22.05 -1.70
N ALA A 58 15.72 20.80 -1.51
CA ALA A 58 14.84 20.44 -0.42
C ALA A 58 15.60 20.33 0.91
N LYS A 59 15.10 21.00 1.94
CA LYS A 59 15.57 20.88 3.32
C LYS A 59 14.42 20.61 4.28
N SER A 60 14.68 19.74 5.24
CA SER A 60 13.78 19.53 6.38
C SER A 60 13.98 20.66 7.39
N ARG A 61 12.88 21.31 7.81
CA ARG A 61 12.88 22.19 8.97
C ARG A 61 11.93 21.64 10.02
N SER A 62 12.42 21.49 11.25
CA SER A 62 11.61 21.19 12.42
C SER A 62 11.44 22.44 13.26
N TYR A 63 10.22 22.72 13.74
CA TYR A 63 9.98 23.79 14.71
C TYR A 63 9.06 23.33 15.84
N ALA A 64 9.26 23.91 17.01
CA ALA A 64 8.42 23.65 18.17
C ALA A 64 7.03 24.27 17.92
N THR A 65 5.99 23.48 18.18
CA THR A 65 4.60 23.90 18.14
C THR A 65 3.89 23.47 19.41
N ILE A 66 2.68 23.96 19.61
CA ILE A 66 1.82 23.57 20.74
C ILE A 66 0.62 22.84 20.16
N THR A 67 0.35 21.65 20.68
CA THR A 67 -0.88 20.91 20.38
C THR A 67 -1.76 20.86 21.64
N THR A 68 -3.03 20.54 21.48
CA THR A 68 -3.98 20.48 22.60
C THR A 68 -4.34 19.02 22.87
N ASP A 69 -4.24 18.59 24.12
CA ASP A 69 -4.68 17.24 24.51
C ASP A 69 -6.21 17.14 24.61
N GLU A 70 -6.72 15.94 24.88
CA GLU A 70 -8.15 15.66 25.01
C GLU A 70 -8.82 16.40 26.19
N TYR A 71 -8.04 16.95 27.12
CA TYR A 71 -8.49 17.70 28.29
C TYR A 71 -8.34 19.21 28.10
N GLY A 72 -7.90 19.67 26.92
CA GLY A 72 -7.71 21.09 26.62
C GLY A 72 -6.36 21.66 27.07
N ASN A 73 -5.43 20.84 27.56
CA ASN A 73 -4.11 21.32 27.98
C ASN A 73 -3.17 21.46 26.79
N SER A 74 -2.36 22.52 26.82
CA SER A 74 -1.30 22.77 25.85
C SER A 74 -0.12 21.81 26.08
N GLN A 75 0.19 20.99 25.09
CA GLN A 75 1.32 20.07 25.07
C GLN A 75 2.35 20.52 24.03
N PRO A 76 3.66 20.49 24.34
CA PRO A 76 4.70 20.77 23.36
C PRO A 76 4.70 19.67 22.29
N SER A 77 4.82 20.08 21.03
CA SER A 77 4.88 19.20 19.87
C SER A 77 5.96 19.69 18.89
N THR A 78 6.36 18.83 17.95
CA THR A 78 7.33 19.16 16.90
C THR A 78 6.66 19.01 15.55
N ALA A 79 6.68 20.08 14.75
CA ALA A 79 6.21 20.08 13.38
C ALA A 79 7.42 19.93 12.44
N TYR A 80 7.26 19.11 11.40
CA TYR A 80 8.25 18.89 10.35
C TYR A 80 7.70 19.41 9.03
N VAL A 81 8.47 20.27 8.35
CA VAL A 81 8.09 20.83 7.05
C VAL A 81 9.23 20.68 6.05
N MET A 82 8.89 20.45 4.79
CA MET A 82 9.83 20.49 3.67
C MET A 82 9.91 21.93 3.16
N GLN A 83 11.12 22.47 3.04
CA GLN A 83 11.37 23.79 2.49
C GLN A 83 12.23 23.67 1.23
N CYS A 84 11.86 24.35 0.16
CA CYS A 84 12.68 24.50 -1.03
C CYS A 84 13.48 25.80 -0.89
N VAL A 85 14.80 25.69 -0.73
CA VAL A 85 15.70 26.83 -0.55
C VAL A 85 16.48 27.14 -1.82
N ASP A 86 16.61 28.42 -2.17
CA ASP A 86 17.46 28.86 -3.29
C ASP A 86 18.96 28.84 -2.92
N ALA A 87 19.82 29.16 -3.89
CA ALA A 87 21.27 29.25 -3.70
C ALA A 87 21.71 30.31 -2.67
N ASN A 88 20.85 31.29 -2.37
CA ASN A 88 21.08 32.34 -1.38
C ASN A 88 20.57 31.94 0.02
N GLY A 89 19.92 30.77 0.14
CA GLY A 89 19.31 30.29 1.38
C GLY A 89 17.91 30.82 1.65
N ASN A 90 17.27 31.52 0.70
CA ASN A 90 15.90 31.98 0.86
C ASN A 90 14.92 30.84 0.61
N VAL A 91 13.87 30.78 1.44
CA VAL A 91 12.78 29.82 1.26
C VAL A 91 11.86 30.31 0.14
N VAL A 92 11.87 29.59 -0.98
CA VAL A 92 11.03 29.90 -2.15
C VAL A 92 9.66 29.23 -2.04
N LYS A 93 9.60 28.08 -1.37
CA LYS A 93 8.38 27.30 -1.18
C LYS A 93 8.46 26.46 0.09
N GLU A 94 7.34 26.34 0.79
CA GLU A 94 7.18 25.41 1.91
C GLU A 94 6.08 24.40 1.60
N ASP A 95 6.32 23.15 1.96
CA ASP A 95 5.34 22.07 1.90
C ASP A 95 5.32 21.32 3.25
N PRO A 96 4.28 21.54 4.07
CA PRO A 96 4.20 20.93 5.39
C PRO A 96 3.75 19.47 5.37
N VAL A 97 3.03 19.02 4.33
CA VAL A 97 2.24 17.77 4.41
C VAL A 97 2.12 17.03 3.07
N LEU A 98 2.07 17.74 1.94
CA LEU A 98 1.78 17.14 0.65
C LEU A 98 2.89 16.18 0.21
N TYR A 99 4.16 16.51 0.45
CA TYR A 99 5.28 15.59 0.19
C TYR A 99 5.10 14.22 0.88
N ALA A 100 4.65 14.21 2.14
CA ALA A 100 4.47 12.99 2.91
C ALA A 100 3.35 12.12 2.32
N PHE A 101 2.24 12.73 1.88
CA PHE A 101 1.17 12.00 1.21
C PHE A 101 1.58 11.44 -0.14
N ILE A 102 2.34 12.20 -0.93
CA ILE A 102 2.85 11.71 -2.22
C ILE A 102 3.79 10.52 -1.99
N TRP A 103 4.69 10.61 -1.00
CA TRP A 103 5.60 9.51 -0.65
C TRP A 103 4.86 8.23 -0.24
N VAL A 104 3.91 8.37 0.70
CA VAL A 104 3.05 7.26 1.16
C VAL A 104 2.26 6.67 0.00
N GLY A 105 1.73 7.52 -0.87
CA GLY A 105 1.00 7.10 -2.07
C GLY A 105 1.86 6.27 -3.01
N ILE A 106 3.08 6.70 -3.31
CA ILE A 106 4.03 5.98 -4.17
C ILE A 106 4.34 4.58 -3.60
N ILE A 107 4.65 4.50 -2.30
CA ILE A 107 4.95 3.21 -1.65
C ILE A 107 3.73 2.30 -1.64
N SER A 108 2.55 2.84 -1.33
CA SER A 108 1.29 2.08 -1.33
C SER A 108 0.94 1.52 -2.71
N VAL A 109 1.05 2.34 -3.77
CA VAL A 109 0.84 1.92 -5.16
C VAL A 109 1.85 0.86 -5.56
N THR A 110 3.12 1.01 -5.17
CA THR A 110 4.15 0.00 -5.44
C THR A 110 3.82 -1.33 -4.75
N GLY A 111 3.33 -1.29 -3.52
CA GLY A 111 2.85 -2.47 -2.80
C GLY A 111 1.69 -3.18 -3.51
N LEU A 112 0.73 -2.41 -4.07
CA LEU A 112 -0.37 -2.97 -4.87
C LEU A 112 0.10 -3.59 -6.18
N LEU A 113 1.08 -2.97 -6.86
CA LEU A 113 1.67 -3.55 -8.07
C LEU A 113 2.36 -4.88 -7.75
N LEU A 114 3.10 -4.95 -6.65
CA LEU A 114 3.70 -6.19 -6.18
C LEU A 114 2.63 -7.23 -5.84
N ALA A 115 1.53 -6.83 -5.19
CA ALA A 115 0.40 -7.71 -4.91
C ALA A 115 -0.21 -8.29 -6.20
N ALA A 116 -0.37 -7.47 -7.23
CA ALA A 116 -0.90 -7.89 -8.53
C ALA A 116 0.00 -8.94 -9.21
N VAL A 117 1.31 -8.70 -9.21
CA VAL A 117 2.30 -9.63 -9.77
C VAL A 117 2.33 -10.94 -8.99
N LEU A 118 2.38 -10.87 -7.65
CA LEU A 118 2.36 -12.05 -6.79
C LEU A 118 1.05 -12.84 -6.96
N ALA A 119 -0.08 -12.17 -7.13
CA ALA A 119 -1.34 -12.83 -7.38
C ALA A 119 -1.32 -13.66 -8.68
N PHE A 120 -0.61 -13.22 -9.73
CA PHE A 120 -0.43 -14.04 -10.93
C PHE A 120 0.36 -15.31 -10.66
N VAL A 121 1.44 -15.22 -9.87
CA VAL A 121 2.27 -16.37 -9.51
C VAL A 121 1.49 -17.36 -8.65
N PHE A 122 0.70 -16.87 -7.69
CA PHE A 122 -0.05 -17.71 -6.75
C PHE A 122 -1.43 -18.18 -7.26
N ALA A 123 -1.94 -17.64 -8.37
CA ALA A 123 -3.23 -18.04 -8.93
C ALA A 123 -3.28 -19.53 -9.29
N ALA A 124 -2.20 -20.08 -9.88
CA ALA A 124 -2.11 -21.49 -10.23
C ALA A 124 -2.13 -22.43 -9.01
N PRO A 125 -1.24 -22.29 -8.00
CA PRO A 125 -1.29 -23.14 -6.82
C PRO A 125 -2.57 -22.94 -6.00
N ALA A 126 -3.10 -21.72 -5.90
CA ALA A 126 -4.37 -21.46 -5.24
C ALA A 126 -5.53 -22.18 -5.93
N GLY A 127 -5.59 -22.16 -7.26
CA GLY A 127 -6.60 -22.88 -8.03
C GLY A 127 -6.58 -24.39 -7.80
N VAL A 128 -5.38 -25.00 -7.71
CA VAL A 128 -5.24 -26.42 -7.41
C VAL A 128 -5.73 -26.75 -6.00
N LEU A 129 -5.41 -25.91 -5.00
CA LEU A 129 -5.88 -26.10 -3.62
C LEU A 129 -7.40 -26.00 -3.51
N ILE A 130 -8.01 -24.99 -4.14
CA ILE A 130 -9.46 -24.80 -4.17
C ILE A 130 -10.15 -26.01 -4.84
N ALA A 131 -9.64 -26.47 -5.99
CA ALA A 131 -10.18 -27.64 -6.68
C ALA A 131 -10.11 -28.92 -5.82
N ARG A 132 -9.02 -29.12 -5.07
CA ARG A 132 -8.87 -30.24 -4.13
C ARG A 132 -9.87 -30.17 -2.97
N LEU A 133 -10.13 -28.98 -2.43
CA LEU A 133 -11.09 -28.78 -1.34
C LEU A 133 -12.52 -29.09 -1.80
N PHE A 134 -12.93 -28.61 -2.98
CA PHE A 134 -14.23 -28.93 -3.54
C PHE A 134 -14.40 -30.43 -3.81
N LYS A 135 -13.37 -31.10 -4.35
CA LYS A 135 -13.40 -32.55 -4.57
C LYS A 135 -13.56 -33.33 -3.25
N ARG A 136 -12.90 -32.91 -2.16
CA ARG A 136 -13.08 -33.51 -0.82
C ARG A 136 -14.48 -33.27 -0.27
N LYS A 137 -15.02 -32.05 -0.39
CA LYS A 137 -16.36 -31.71 0.10
C LYS A 137 -17.45 -32.52 -0.62
N GLN A 138 -17.35 -32.65 -1.95
CA GLN A 138 -18.27 -33.46 -2.74
C GLN A 138 -18.20 -34.95 -2.38
N SER A 139 -17.00 -35.46 -2.07
CA SER A 139 -16.84 -36.85 -1.62
C SER A 139 -17.43 -37.11 -0.23
N GLY A 140 -17.34 -36.15 0.70
CA GLY A 140 -17.95 -36.27 2.04
C GLY A 140 -19.48 -36.23 1.97
N MET A 141 -20.04 -35.34 1.14
CA MET A 141 -21.49 -35.21 0.95
C MET A 141 -22.11 -36.44 0.26
N MET A 142 -21.36 -37.12 -0.59
CA MET A 142 -21.78 -38.40 -1.19
C MET A 142 -21.75 -39.54 -0.15
N ALA A 143 -20.80 -39.55 0.78
CA ALA A 143 -20.71 -40.57 1.82
C ALA A 143 -21.85 -40.48 2.85
N GLU A 144 -22.25 -39.26 3.23
CA GLU A 144 -23.36 -39.01 4.17
C GLU A 144 -24.75 -39.41 3.61
N ASN A 145 -24.89 -39.46 2.29
CA ASN A 145 -26.15 -39.85 1.61
C ASN A 145 -26.26 -41.36 1.32
N ILE A 146 -25.26 -42.17 1.70
CA ILE A 146 -25.24 -43.63 1.48
C ILE A 146 -25.53 -44.42 2.77
N GLU A 147 -25.60 -43.79 3.95
CA GLU A 147 -26.09 -44.47 5.16
C GLU A 147 -27.63 -44.59 5.10
N PRO A 148 -28.20 -45.82 4.98
CA PRO A 148 -29.63 -46.01 5.12
C PRO A 148 -30.01 -45.85 6.61
N ARG A 149 -31.09 -45.10 6.87
CA ARG A 149 -31.77 -45.09 8.19
C ARG A 149 -32.40 -46.45 8.49
#